data_AF-A0A1Q3P7H5-F1
#
_entry.id   AF-A0A1Q3P7H5-F1
#
_cell.length_a   1.000
_cell.length_b   1.000
_cell.length_c   1.000
_cell.angle_alpha   90.00
_cell.angle_beta   90.00
_cell.angle_gamma   90.00
#
_symmetry.space_group_name_H-M   'P 1'
#
loop_
_entity.id
_entity.type
_entity.pdbx_description
1 polymer ?
#
loop_
_entity_poly.entity_id
_entity_poly.type
_entity_poly.pdbx_seq_one_letter_code
_entity_poly.pdbx_strand_id
1 'polypeptide(L)'
;MLEGDELYPELELLAQAIVKSGRLRIDANPASNCIKLTIPELYITLAFSVREINDAALIKRTQKFIYNLWFRKFGNKDRALAKTQQTIVLLKKEIDKLVPLDPSIEIKIARILAQTIHPVVLQLILIDGVEFFVTYGHSIGEMLDIPTWKSSGDNSGMQSTDGIDSAIFISCGGDPLGETDKENPTFGDGKPALARMMIIGAQEMGHFSDIKRDNIGRQIGRYSAFAFGSRPDPKVSEMRRRDIQHVKDLERKLKIIGLDKLLEAEKNYKFFIKVKKGWITIFFSWLIYQFRRMKFCLKASTVKLNVIDKFMVKHKFAAHLIDTMISDMLFNLEPKADVYSRSNKQEEEAIACVEALARVPQQVIKWGKNETRLFTPNLYKYYYSEVIPGCIRAFETLANRKYRNKITLPRFYYLKKFKNYIKKLLSKKRIKL
;
A
#
# COMPACT_ATOMS: atom_id res chain seq x y z
N MET A 1 -13.70 -2.77 12.93
CA MET A 1 -12.71 -1.68 12.84
C MET A 1 -12.69 -0.98 14.19
N LEU A 2 -11.51 -0.64 14.69
CA LEU A 2 -11.34 0.27 15.81
C LEU A 2 -11.92 1.65 15.40
N GLU A 3 -12.46 2.42 16.35
CA GLU A 3 -13.03 3.75 16.07
C GLU A 3 -12.00 4.83 16.46
N GLY A 4 -11.63 5.72 15.52
CA GLY A 4 -10.63 6.79 15.73
C GLY A 4 -9.18 6.34 15.49
N ASP A 5 -8.21 7.05 16.05
CA ASP A 5 -6.75 6.80 15.92
C ASP A 5 -6.27 5.52 16.64
N GLU A 6 -7.17 4.64 17.08
CA GLU A 6 -6.79 3.44 17.82
C GLU A 6 -6.32 2.34 16.90
N LEU A 7 -5.10 1.88 17.17
CA LEU A 7 -4.46 0.78 16.49
C LEU A 7 -4.36 -0.42 17.43
N TYR A 8 -4.39 -1.64 16.88
CA TYR A 8 -4.13 -2.84 17.68
C TYR A 8 -2.73 -2.74 18.32
N PRO A 9 -2.51 -3.17 19.57
CA PRO A 9 -1.24 -2.99 20.26
C PRO A 9 -0.04 -3.52 19.47
N GLU A 10 -0.21 -4.65 18.78
CA GLU A 10 0.84 -5.26 17.97
C GLU A 10 1.20 -4.40 16.75
N LEU A 11 0.21 -3.77 16.13
CA LEU A 11 0.41 -2.85 15.01
C LEU A 11 0.99 -1.51 15.48
N GLU A 12 0.62 -1.04 16.69
CA GLU A 12 1.22 0.14 17.31
C GLU A 12 2.71 -0.07 17.59
N LEU A 13 3.09 -1.26 18.09
CA LEU A 13 4.50 -1.63 18.26
C LEU A 13 5.26 -1.64 16.93
N LEU A 14 4.63 -2.09 15.84
CA LEU A 14 5.23 -2.03 14.51
C LEU A 14 5.38 -0.60 14.00
N ALA A 15 4.37 0.25 14.19
CA ALA A 15 4.45 1.67 13.84
C ALA A 15 5.61 2.36 14.60
N GLN A 16 5.74 2.09 15.90
CA GLN A 16 6.87 2.59 16.69
C GLN A 16 8.21 2.03 16.21
N ALA A 17 8.27 0.75 15.84
CA ALA A 17 9.50 0.14 15.32
C ALA A 17 9.92 0.75 13.98
N ILE A 18 8.96 1.07 13.09
CA ILE A 18 9.23 1.80 11.83
C ILE A 18 9.88 3.14 12.13
N VAL A 19 9.31 3.97 13.01
CA VAL A 19 9.88 5.28 13.37
C VAL A 19 11.27 5.12 14.02
N LYS A 20 11.40 4.23 15.00
CA LYS A 20 12.65 3.97 15.74
C LYS A 20 13.76 3.41 14.87
N SER A 21 13.43 2.75 13.75
CA SER A 21 14.44 2.23 12.82
C SER A 21 15.26 3.32 12.13
N GLY A 22 14.74 4.56 12.08
CA GLY A 22 15.31 5.65 11.28
C GLY A 22 15.13 5.49 9.77
N ARG A 23 14.38 4.48 9.31
CA ARG A 23 14.22 4.18 7.88
C ARG A 23 13.01 4.83 7.23
N LEU A 24 12.19 5.55 8.00
CA LEU A 24 11.02 6.29 7.50
C LEU A 24 11.40 7.71 7.08
N ARG A 25 11.31 7.98 5.78
CA ARG A 25 11.58 9.26 5.13
C ARG A 25 10.29 9.82 4.58
N ILE A 26 9.96 11.05 4.97
CA ILE A 26 8.70 11.72 4.70
C ILE A 26 9.03 13.10 4.14
N ASP A 27 8.43 13.40 2.99
CA ASP A 27 8.36 14.73 2.42
C ASP A 27 6.88 15.15 2.38
N ALA A 28 6.56 16.08 3.26
CA ALA A 28 5.21 16.58 3.50
C ALA A 28 5.02 18.01 2.97
N ASN A 29 5.95 18.52 2.14
CA ASN A 29 5.96 19.83 1.48
C ASN A 29 5.20 20.98 2.21
N PRO A 30 5.88 21.93 2.87
CA PRO A 30 7.32 22.19 2.83
C PRO A 30 8.12 21.41 3.90
N ALA A 31 7.45 20.72 4.82
CA ALA A 31 8.11 20.04 5.93
C ALA A 31 8.65 18.66 5.52
N SER A 32 9.83 18.29 6.02
CA SER A 32 10.42 16.97 5.76
C SER A 32 11.20 16.45 6.95
N ASN A 33 11.28 15.13 7.08
CA ASN A 33 12.18 14.46 8.01
C ASN A 33 13.35 13.75 7.30
N CYS A 34 13.56 14.02 6.01
CA CYS A 34 14.61 13.39 5.22
C CYS A 34 15.44 14.40 4.45
N ILE A 35 16.74 14.15 4.39
CA ILE A 35 17.69 14.92 3.59
C ILE A 35 18.23 14.05 2.46
N LYS A 36 18.54 14.69 1.34
CA LYS A 36 19.32 14.09 0.26
C LYS A 36 20.68 14.76 0.18
N LEU A 37 21.72 13.95 0.08
CA LEU A 37 23.08 14.43 -0.14
C LEU A 37 23.66 13.73 -1.35
N THR A 38 23.92 14.52 -2.39
CA THR A 38 24.75 14.08 -3.51
C THR A 38 26.21 14.14 -3.08
N ILE A 39 26.93 13.03 -3.30
CA ILE A 39 28.37 12.94 -3.07
C ILE A 39 29.02 12.81 -4.45
N PRO A 40 29.41 13.93 -5.10
CA PRO A 40 29.92 13.92 -6.47
C PRO A 40 31.13 13.01 -6.65
N GLU A 41 31.99 12.96 -5.63
CA GLU A 41 33.17 12.10 -5.62
C GLU A 41 32.82 10.61 -5.76
N LEU A 42 31.66 10.18 -5.26
CA LEU A 42 31.21 8.80 -5.35
C LEU A 42 30.20 8.57 -6.48
N TYR A 43 29.75 9.65 -7.15
CA TYR A 43 28.65 9.62 -8.13
C TYR A 43 27.38 8.95 -7.58
N ILE A 44 27.07 9.21 -6.29
CA ILE A 44 25.87 8.68 -5.63
C ILE A 44 25.08 9.82 -4.97
N THR A 45 23.76 9.68 -4.91
CA THR A 45 22.92 10.43 -3.97
C THR A 45 22.46 9.50 -2.86
N LEU A 46 22.59 9.94 -1.62
CA LEU A 46 22.14 9.22 -0.45
C LEU A 46 21.01 9.98 0.22
N ALA A 47 20.01 9.27 0.72
CA ALA A 47 18.94 9.84 1.51
C ALA A 47 19.02 9.33 2.95
N PHE A 48 18.93 10.23 3.92
CA PHE A 48 18.93 9.88 5.34
C PHE A 48 17.73 10.52 6.03
N SER A 49 17.15 9.83 7.01
CA SER A 49 16.23 10.52 7.93
C SER A 49 17.02 11.42 8.88
N VAL A 50 16.39 12.48 9.36
CA VAL A 50 16.95 13.36 10.40
C VAL A 50 17.31 12.55 11.65
N ARG A 51 16.54 11.50 11.97
CA ARG A 51 16.82 10.59 13.11
C ARG A 51 18.11 9.81 12.94
N GLU A 52 18.45 9.36 11.74
CA GLU A 52 19.70 8.64 11.48
C GLU A 52 20.95 9.48 11.78
N ILE A 53 20.82 10.81 11.81
CA ILE A 53 21.92 11.75 12.10
C ILE A 53 21.89 12.23 13.55
N ASN A 54 20.70 12.46 14.11
CA ASN A 54 20.57 13.09 15.43
C ASN A 54 20.36 12.09 16.59
N ASP A 55 19.93 10.86 16.32
CA ASP A 55 19.77 9.83 17.35
C ASP A 55 21.11 9.13 17.64
N ALA A 56 21.53 9.14 18.91
CA ALA A 56 22.76 8.52 19.38
C ALA A 56 22.85 7.01 19.09
N ALA A 57 21.70 6.31 19.06
CA ALA A 57 21.65 4.88 18.75
C ALA A 57 21.84 4.60 17.25
N LEU A 58 21.38 5.52 16.39
CA LEU A 58 21.36 5.33 14.93
C LEU A 58 22.63 5.88 14.27
N ILE A 59 23.17 6.99 14.76
CA ILE A 59 24.31 7.69 14.12
C ILE A 59 25.53 6.79 13.94
N LYS A 60 25.80 5.86 14.87
CA LYS A 60 26.92 4.91 14.76
C LYS A 60 26.77 4.00 13.55
N ARG A 61 25.55 3.53 13.27
CA ARG A 61 25.24 2.71 12.07
C ARG A 61 25.41 3.55 10.81
N THR A 62 24.91 4.78 10.80
CA THR A 62 25.03 5.72 9.67
C THR A 62 26.49 6.05 9.36
N GLN A 63 27.29 6.37 10.37
CA GLN A 63 28.73 6.62 10.24
C GLN A 63 29.47 5.41 9.69
N LYS A 64 29.15 4.20 10.19
CA LYS A 64 29.76 2.96 9.67
C LYS A 64 29.42 2.73 8.19
N PHE A 65 28.17 3.00 7.79
CA PHE A 65 27.76 2.90 6.39
C PHE A 65 28.54 3.87 5.50
N ILE A 66 28.57 5.16 5.86
CA ILE A 66 29.32 6.20 5.13
C ILE A 66 30.82 5.88 5.09
N TYR A 67 31.39 5.44 6.21
CA TYR A 67 32.78 5.00 6.27
C TYR A 67 33.08 3.89 5.28
N ASN A 68 32.21 2.88 5.19
CA ASN A 68 32.41 1.78 4.25
C ASN A 68 32.38 2.25 2.79
N LEU A 69 31.54 3.23 2.44
CA LEU A 69 31.52 3.81 1.09
C LEU A 69 32.85 4.49 0.77
N TRP A 70 33.36 5.32 1.68
CA TRP A 70 34.65 5.99 1.50
C TRP A 70 35.84 5.03 1.52
N PHE A 71 35.79 4.01 2.39
CA PHE A 71 36.82 3.00 2.47
C PHE A 71 36.91 2.17 1.19
N ARG A 72 35.77 1.81 0.59
CA ARG A 72 35.73 1.14 -0.73
C ARG A 72 36.40 1.98 -1.83
N LYS A 73 36.23 3.30 -1.79
CA LYS A 73 36.85 4.20 -2.78
C LYS A 73 38.36 4.38 -2.57
N PHE A 74 38.80 4.58 -1.33
CA PHE A 74 40.18 5.00 -1.04
C PHE A 74 41.11 3.89 -0.54
N GLY A 75 40.59 2.80 0.03
CA GLY A 75 41.37 1.74 0.68
C GLY A 75 42.15 2.17 1.94
N ASN A 76 42.11 3.46 2.30
CA ASN A 76 42.86 4.03 3.42
C ASN A 76 41.91 4.40 4.58
N LYS A 77 42.21 3.90 5.79
CA LYS A 77 41.36 4.06 6.98
C LYS A 77 41.24 5.51 7.43
N ASP A 78 42.36 6.23 7.55
CA ASP A 78 42.37 7.60 8.08
C ASP A 78 41.66 8.57 7.13
N ARG A 79 41.90 8.40 5.83
CA ARG A 79 41.22 9.20 4.79
C ARG A 79 39.72 8.93 4.76
N ALA A 80 39.31 7.66 4.89
CA ALA A 80 37.89 7.30 4.96
C ALA A 80 37.21 7.86 6.21
N LEU A 81 37.89 7.85 7.36
CA LEU A 81 37.38 8.41 8.60
C LEU A 81 37.21 9.94 8.50
N ALA A 82 38.23 10.65 8.00
CA ALA A 82 38.17 12.10 7.79
C ALA A 82 37.03 12.49 6.84
N LYS A 83 36.88 11.76 5.71
CA LYS A 83 35.78 11.97 4.77
C LYS A 83 34.41 11.66 5.37
N THR A 84 34.31 10.63 6.21
CA THR A 84 33.07 10.32 6.93
C THR A 84 32.66 11.49 7.84
N GLN A 85 33.59 12.03 8.62
CA GLN A 85 33.31 13.18 9.49
C GLN A 85 32.88 14.41 8.68
N GLN A 86 33.56 14.69 7.57
CA GLN A 86 33.16 15.76 6.64
C GLN A 86 31.74 15.53 6.11
N THR A 87 31.40 14.32 5.66
CA THR A 87 30.05 13.98 5.20
C THR A 87 29.01 14.21 6.30
N ILE A 88 29.27 13.80 7.55
CA ILE A 88 28.33 14.05 8.66
C ILE A 88 28.14 15.54 8.93
N VAL A 89 29.19 16.36 8.87
CA VAL A 89 29.08 17.82 9.02
C VAL A 89 28.22 18.42 7.92
N LEU A 90 28.40 17.99 6.67
CA LEU A 90 27.56 18.42 5.55
C LEU A 90 26.10 18.00 5.74
N LEU A 91 25.83 16.76 6.15
CA LEU A 91 24.48 16.27 6.43
C LEU A 91 23.79 17.13 7.50
N LYS A 92 24.49 17.46 8.60
CA LYS A 92 23.94 18.36 9.64
C LYS A 92 23.61 19.74 9.09
N LYS A 93 24.48 20.33 8.28
CA LYS A 93 24.24 21.62 7.63
C LYS A 93 23.04 21.59 6.68
N GLU A 94 22.81 20.47 5.98
CA GLU A 94 21.61 20.32 5.13
C GLU A 94 20.35 20.12 5.96
N ILE A 95 20.42 19.44 7.11
CA ILE A 95 19.29 19.31 8.05
C ILE A 95 18.84 20.69 8.56
N ASP A 96 19.78 21.59 8.87
CA ASP A 96 19.47 22.93 9.37
C ASP A 96 18.69 23.80 8.36
N LYS A 97 18.67 23.42 7.07
CA LYS A 97 17.90 24.10 6.02
C LYS A 97 16.47 23.57 5.87
N LEU A 98 16.17 22.39 6.45
CA LEU A 98 14.85 21.78 6.32
C LEU A 98 13.84 22.50 7.20
N VAL A 99 12.59 22.58 6.71
CA VAL A 99 11.45 22.80 7.59
C VAL A 99 11.18 21.49 8.34
N PRO A 100 11.33 21.46 9.67
CA PRO A 100 11.26 20.21 10.42
C PRO A 100 9.83 19.63 10.41
N LEU A 101 9.74 18.32 10.21
CA LEU A 101 8.48 17.59 10.35
C LEU A 101 8.15 17.35 11.83
N ASP A 102 6.90 17.60 12.22
CA ASP A 102 6.41 17.26 13.56
C ASP A 102 6.54 15.74 13.82
N PRO A 103 7.21 15.30 14.91
CA PRO A 103 7.29 13.89 15.30
C PRO A 103 5.92 13.19 15.40
N SER A 104 4.85 13.93 15.68
CA SER A 104 3.48 13.40 15.71
C SER A 104 3.00 12.93 14.33
N ILE A 105 3.49 13.55 13.25
CA ILE A 105 3.18 13.17 11.87
C ILE A 105 3.89 11.86 11.54
N GLU A 106 5.16 11.71 11.90
CA GLU A 106 5.93 10.48 11.64
C GLU A 106 5.22 9.24 12.18
N ILE A 107 4.75 9.29 13.43
CA ILE A 107 4.05 8.15 14.04
C ILE A 107 2.67 7.92 13.41
N LYS A 108 1.94 8.97 13.01
CA LYS A 108 0.65 8.83 12.31
C LYS A 108 0.83 8.16 10.95
N ILE A 109 1.84 8.57 10.17
CA ILE A 109 2.22 7.94 8.90
C ILE A 109 2.60 6.48 9.14
N ALA A 110 3.45 6.19 10.13
CA ALA A 110 3.84 4.83 10.47
C ALA A 110 2.65 3.94 10.88
N ARG A 111 1.65 4.48 11.60
CA ARG A 111 0.40 3.78 11.93
C ARG A 111 -0.45 3.47 10.71
N ILE A 112 -0.46 4.35 9.71
CA ILE A 112 -1.14 4.09 8.43
C ILE A 112 -0.45 2.92 7.73
N LEU A 113 0.87 2.98 7.57
CA LEU A 113 1.68 1.92 6.96
C LEU A 113 1.55 0.57 7.68
N ALA A 114 1.47 0.58 9.01
CA ALA A 114 1.28 -0.63 9.80
C ALA A 114 -0.02 -1.39 9.47
N GLN A 115 -1.00 -0.73 8.86
CA GLN A 115 -2.31 -1.29 8.54
C GLN A 115 -2.46 -1.74 7.09
N THR A 116 -1.48 -1.47 6.22
CA THR A 116 -1.62 -1.72 4.78
C THR A 116 -1.26 -3.15 4.37
N ILE A 117 -0.56 -3.91 5.21
CA ILE A 117 -0.13 -5.26 4.87
C ILE A 117 -0.10 -6.19 6.08
N HIS A 118 0.13 -7.49 5.85
CA HIS A 118 0.25 -8.48 6.90
C HIS A 118 1.44 -8.16 7.83
N PRO A 119 1.28 -8.20 9.17
CA PRO A 119 2.31 -7.77 10.12
C PRO A 119 3.69 -8.42 9.93
N VAL A 120 3.72 -9.71 9.56
CA VAL A 120 4.98 -10.42 9.30
C VAL A 120 5.83 -9.80 8.18
N VAL A 121 5.18 -9.20 7.17
CA VAL A 121 5.89 -8.57 6.05
C VAL A 121 6.61 -7.32 6.55
N LEU A 122 5.94 -6.50 7.37
CA LEU A 122 6.57 -5.34 8.02
C LEU A 122 7.70 -5.74 8.96
N GLN A 123 7.57 -6.85 9.69
CA GLN A 123 8.65 -7.36 10.52
C GLN A 123 9.87 -7.76 9.70
N LEU A 124 9.69 -8.39 8.54
CA LEU A 124 10.78 -8.70 7.62
C LEU A 124 11.41 -7.45 7.03
N ILE A 125 10.60 -6.47 6.59
CA ILE A 125 11.08 -5.17 6.10
C ILE A 125 11.99 -4.51 7.14
N LEU A 126 11.60 -4.54 8.42
CA LEU A 126 12.41 -3.98 9.52
C LEU A 126 13.71 -4.76 9.76
N ILE A 127 13.69 -6.09 9.64
CA ILE A 127 14.89 -6.93 9.76
C ILE A 127 15.88 -6.64 8.63
N ASP A 128 15.37 -6.59 7.40
CA ASP A 128 16.18 -6.32 6.21
C ASP A 128 16.63 -4.86 6.14
N GLY A 129 16.08 -3.98 7.00
CA GLY A 129 16.46 -2.58 7.09
C GLY A 129 16.01 -1.76 5.88
N VAL A 130 14.92 -2.18 5.24
CA VAL A 130 14.34 -1.55 4.04
C VAL A 130 13.85 -0.14 4.35
N GLU A 131 13.99 0.72 3.35
CA GLU A 131 13.73 2.14 3.44
C GLU A 131 12.31 2.49 2.99
N PHE A 132 11.62 3.34 3.74
CA PHE A 132 10.32 3.88 3.36
C PHE A 132 10.48 5.33 2.93
N PHE A 133 9.97 5.65 1.74
CA PHE A 133 9.89 6.99 1.18
C PHE A 133 8.42 7.34 0.99
N VAL A 134 7.92 8.33 1.73
CA VAL A 134 6.52 8.76 1.69
C VAL A 134 6.43 10.22 1.30
N THR A 135 5.84 10.52 0.15
CA THR A 135 5.65 11.89 -0.34
C THR A 135 4.17 12.29 -0.40
N TYR A 136 3.87 13.52 0.01
CA TYR A 136 2.57 14.14 -0.20
C TYR A 136 2.45 14.71 -1.62
N GLY A 137 3.57 14.90 -2.31
CA GLY A 137 3.61 15.33 -3.70
C GLY A 137 2.94 14.34 -4.65
N HIS A 138 2.63 14.81 -5.86
CA HIS A 138 1.96 14.04 -6.90
C HIS A 138 2.87 12.99 -7.57
N SER A 139 4.18 13.05 -7.33
CA SER A 139 5.16 12.15 -7.95
C SER A 139 6.25 11.74 -6.95
N ILE A 140 6.59 10.45 -6.95
CA ILE A 140 7.77 9.95 -6.22
C ILE A 140 9.08 10.48 -6.83
N GLY A 141 9.06 11.02 -8.05
CA GLY A 141 10.25 11.58 -8.72
C GLY A 141 10.95 12.67 -7.90
N GLU A 142 10.20 13.37 -7.05
CA GLU A 142 10.75 14.35 -6.09
C GLU A 142 11.56 13.69 -4.98
N MET A 143 11.32 12.41 -4.69
CA MET A 143 12.05 11.57 -3.73
C MET A 143 13.11 10.65 -4.37
N LEU A 144 13.02 10.37 -5.68
CA LEU A 144 13.97 9.52 -6.39
C LEU A 144 15.34 10.20 -6.62
N ASP A 145 16.38 9.36 -6.76
CA ASP A 145 17.71 9.76 -7.22
C ASP A 145 17.76 9.69 -8.76
N ILE A 146 17.20 10.71 -9.41
CA ILE A 146 17.10 10.78 -10.88
C ILE A 146 18.47 10.62 -11.58
N PRO A 147 19.59 11.20 -11.09
CA PRO A 147 20.92 10.98 -11.66
C PRO A 147 21.36 9.51 -11.67
N THR A 148 21.22 8.80 -10.55
CA THR A 148 21.54 7.37 -10.46
C THR A 148 20.59 6.54 -11.30
N TRP A 149 19.31 6.90 -11.34
CA TRP A 149 18.30 6.22 -12.16
C TRP A 149 18.56 6.37 -13.67
N LYS A 150 19.03 7.55 -14.09
CA LYS A 150 19.45 7.81 -15.48
C LYS A 150 20.72 7.05 -15.87
N SER A 151 21.65 6.85 -14.94
CA SER A 151 22.91 6.14 -15.21
C SER A 151 22.77 4.63 -15.16
N SER A 152 21.86 4.08 -14.33
CA SER A 152 21.57 2.65 -14.27
C SER A 152 20.75 2.14 -15.46
N GLY A 153 20.04 3.02 -16.17
CA GLY A 153 19.37 2.70 -17.45
C GLY A 153 18.20 1.71 -17.34
N ASP A 154 17.84 1.31 -16.12
CA ASP A 154 16.85 0.28 -15.83
C ASP A 154 15.88 0.79 -14.75
N ASN A 155 14.59 0.54 -14.95
CA ASN A 155 13.51 1.02 -14.08
C ASN A 155 13.37 0.24 -12.76
N SER A 156 14.25 -0.73 -12.54
CA SER A 156 14.44 -1.52 -11.31
C SER A 156 14.73 -0.68 -10.07
N GLY A 157 15.16 0.58 -10.20
CA GLY A 157 15.39 1.46 -9.04
C GLY A 157 14.13 1.84 -8.24
N MET A 158 12.91 1.67 -8.80
CA MET A 158 11.65 1.95 -8.08
C MET A 158 11.01 0.72 -7.45
N GLN A 159 11.33 -0.47 -7.97
CA GLN A 159 10.72 -1.73 -7.59
C GLN A 159 11.85 -2.71 -7.37
N SER A 160 11.97 -3.30 -6.18
CA SER A 160 13.05 -4.22 -5.77
C SER A 160 13.16 -5.48 -6.66
N THR A 161 13.45 -5.39 -7.95
CA THR A 161 13.39 -6.53 -8.89
C THR A 161 14.50 -7.54 -8.63
N ASP A 162 15.64 -7.08 -8.12
CA ASP A 162 16.84 -7.85 -7.80
C ASP A 162 16.99 -8.17 -6.30
N GLY A 163 16.18 -7.55 -5.43
CA GLY A 163 16.15 -7.83 -3.99
C GLY A 163 17.28 -7.16 -3.18
N ILE A 164 18.27 -6.59 -3.86
CA ILE A 164 19.38 -5.82 -3.30
C ILE A 164 18.94 -4.35 -3.31
N ASP A 165 19.13 -3.61 -2.21
CA ASP A 165 18.70 -2.21 -2.09
C ASP A 165 17.18 -1.99 -2.28
N SER A 166 16.39 -2.87 -1.64
CA SER A 166 14.93 -2.72 -1.61
C SER A 166 14.52 -1.44 -0.87
N ALA A 167 13.76 -0.58 -1.55
CA ALA A 167 13.08 0.57 -0.98
C ALA A 167 11.58 0.51 -1.30
N ILE A 168 10.77 1.17 -0.46
CA ILE A 168 9.32 1.27 -0.58
C ILE A 168 8.96 2.72 -0.84
N PHE A 169 8.37 3.01 -1.99
CA PHE A 169 8.02 4.37 -2.41
C PHE A 169 6.51 4.59 -2.45
N ILE A 170 6.02 5.53 -1.66
CA ILE A 170 4.58 5.78 -1.50
C ILE A 170 4.30 7.25 -1.77
N SER A 171 3.60 7.53 -2.87
CA SER A 171 3.07 8.87 -3.16
C SER A 171 1.58 8.92 -2.82
N CYS A 172 1.21 9.90 -2.00
CA CYS A 172 -0.16 10.10 -1.54
C CYS A 172 -0.93 11.10 -2.40
N GLY A 173 -0.24 11.93 -3.19
CA GLY A 173 -0.84 12.98 -4.05
C GLY A 173 -1.79 13.91 -3.29
N GLY A 174 -1.37 14.37 -2.11
CA GLY A 174 -2.11 15.15 -1.11
C GLY A 174 -1.72 14.75 0.32
N ASP A 175 -2.04 15.58 1.30
CA ASP A 175 -1.82 15.33 2.73
C ASP A 175 -2.85 14.30 3.26
N PRO A 176 -2.45 13.08 3.64
CA PRO A 176 -3.37 12.06 4.17
C PRO A 176 -3.95 12.42 5.56
N LEU A 177 -3.36 13.39 6.26
CA LEU A 177 -3.80 13.88 7.57
C LEU A 177 -4.60 15.18 7.48
N GLY A 178 -4.71 15.77 6.28
CA GLY A 178 -5.44 17.00 6.02
C GLY A 178 -6.97 16.83 6.04
N GLU A 179 -7.68 17.94 5.86
CA GLU A 179 -9.14 17.92 5.74
C GLU A 179 -9.56 17.45 4.34
N THR A 180 -10.66 16.69 4.28
CA THR A 180 -11.23 16.28 2.99
C THR A 180 -12.04 17.43 2.41
N ASP A 181 -11.70 17.89 1.21
CA ASP A 181 -12.48 18.88 0.48
C ASP A 181 -13.93 18.37 0.31
N LYS A 182 -14.89 19.23 0.67
CA LYS A 182 -16.32 18.93 0.55
C LYS A 182 -16.78 18.99 -0.91
N GLU A 183 -16.13 19.81 -1.73
CA GLU A 183 -16.46 19.98 -3.15
C GLU A 183 -15.83 18.87 -4.00
N ASN A 184 -14.59 18.48 -3.70
CA ASN A 184 -13.87 17.39 -4.37
C ASN A 184 -13.47 16.25 -3.42
N PRO A 185 -14.42 15.49 -2.85
CA PRO A 185 -14.16 14.48 -1.82
C PRO A 185 -13.41 13.24 -2.30
N THR A 186 -12.96 13.21 -3.57
CA THR A 186 -12.26 12.10 -4.22
C THR A 186 -10.83 12.44 -4.63
N PHE A 187 -10.41 13.70 -4.52
CA PHE A 187 -9.08 14.19 -4.90
C PHE A 187 -8.48 15.07 -3.80
N GLY A 188 -7.18 15.31 -3.85
CA GLY A 188 -6.48 16.13 -2.86
C GLY A 188 -6.36 15.45 -1.49
N ASP A 189 -6.45 16.25 -0.44
CA ASP A 189 -6.08 15.91 0.94
C ASP A 189 -7.15 15.10 1.69
N GLY A 190 -6.77 14.61 2.87
CA GLY A 190 -7.62 13.85 3.77
C GLY A 190 -7.89 12.43 3.29
N LYS A 191 -9.17 12.02 3.28
CA LYS A 191 -9.55 10.61 3.03
C LYS A 191 -9.09 10.07 1.68
N PRO A 192 -9.15 10.83 0.56
CA PRO A 192 -8.59 10.40 -0.72
C PRO A 192 -7.08 10.14 -0.67
N ALA A 193 -6.29 11.05 -0.10
CA ALA A 193 -4.84 10.89 0.06
C ALA A 193 -4.50 9.71 0.98
N LEU A 194 -5.21 9.57 2.11
CA LEU A 194 -5.09 8.43 3.01
C LEU A 194 -5.38 7.11 2.29
N ALA A 195 -6.45 7.05 1.49
CA ALA A 195 -6.78 5.85 0.73
C ALA A 195 -5.69 5.52 -0.29
N ARG A 196 -5.16 6.51 -1.03
CA ARG A 196 -4.05 6.31 -1.98
C ARG A 196 -2.80 5.80 -1.28
N MET A 197 -2.43 6.42 -0.15
CA MET A 197 -1.29 5.98 0.67
C MET A 197 -1.42 4.50 1.08
N MET A 198 -2.60 4.11 1.56
CA MET A 198 -2.84 2.73 1.99
C MET A 198 -2.81 1.73 0.83
N ILE A 199 -3.41 2.10 -0.31
CA ILE A 199 -3.50 1.26 -1.50
C ILE A 199 -2.10 1.08 -2.12
N ILE A 200 -1.36 2.17 -2.34
CA ILE A 200 -0.01 2.13 -2.92
C ILE A 200 0.95 1.42 -1.96
N GLY A 201 0.93 1.78 -0.67
CA GLY A 201 1.76 1.10 0.33
C GLY A 201 1.54 -0.41 0.37
N ALA A 202 0.29 -0.86 0.25
CA ALA A 202 -0.02 -2.28 0.18
C ALA A 202 0.55 -2.98 -1.06
N GLN A 203 0.58 -2.30 -2.22
CA GLN A 203 1.19 -2.82 -3.45
C GLN A 203 2.71 -2.90 -3.31
N GLU A 204 3.37 -1.83 -2.89
CA GLU A 204 4.83 -1.78 -2.76
C GLU A 204 5.36 -2.79 -1.74
N MET A 205 4.69 -2.92 -0.59
CA MET A 205 5.03 -3.96 0.37
C MET A 205 4.64 -5.37 -0.12
N GLY A 206 3.69 -5.46 -1.04
CA GLY A 206 3.36 -6.69 -1.78
C GLY A 206 4.50 -7.13 -2.71
N HIS A 207 5.18 -6.21 -3.37
CA HIS A 207 6.39 -6.52 -4.14
C HIS A 207 7.51 -7.05 -3.26
N PHE A 208 7.64 -6.55 -2.03
CA PHE A 208 8.60 -7.06 -1.05
C PHE A 208 8.23 -8.45 -0.52
N SER A 209 6.93 -8.72 -0.25
CA SER A 209 6.50 -10.03 0.24
C SER A 209 6.67 -11.14 -0.80
N ASP A 210 6.67 -10.78 -2.09
CA ASP A 210 6.96 -11.68 -3.21
C ASP A 210 8.44 -12.13 -3.26
N ILE A 211 9.36 -11.53 -2.49
CA ILE A 211 10.75 -11.98 -2.40
C ILE A 211 10.82 -13.33 -1.66
N LYS A 212 11.30 -14.36 -2.35
CA LYS A 212 11.50 -15.71 -1.83
C LYS A 212 12.85 -15.82 -1.14
N ARG A 213 12.84 -16.42 0.06
CA ARG A 213 14.04 -16.62 0.89
C ARG A 213 14.28 -18.10 1.18
N ASP A 214 15.55 -18.48 1.32
CA ASP A 214 15.96 -19.82 1.72
C ASP A 214 15.86 -20.05 3.25
N ASN A 215 16.30 -21.22 3.70
CA ASN A 215 16.26 -21.63 5.11
C ASN A 215 17.24 -20.88 6.02
N ILE A 216 18.10 -20.03 5.47
CA ILE A 216 18.99 -19.14 6.22
C ILE A 216 18.64 -17.67 6.00
N GLY A 217 17.51 -17.40 5.34
CA GLY A 217 16.96 -16.06 5.12
C GLY A 217 17.58 -15.29 3.95
N ARG A 218 18.44 -15.93 3.13
CA ARG A 218 18.98 -15.30 1.92
C ARG A 218 17.92 -15.22 0.84
N GLN A 219 17.91 -14.13 0.11
CA GLN A 219 17.01 -13.95 -1.02
C GLN A 219 17.47 -14.84 -2.19
N ILE A 220 16.55 -15.62 -2.75
CA ILE A 220 16.85 -16.61 -3.80
C ILE A 220 15.99 -16.41 -5.07
N GLY A 221 15.08 -15.44 -5.06
CA GLY A 221 14.21 -15.14 -6.20
C GLY A 221 12.86 -14.60 -5.75
N ARG A 222 11.82 -14.86 -6.55
CA ARG A 222 10.45 -14.43 -6.27
C ARG A 222 9.48 -15.60 -6.25
N TYR A 223 8.31 -15.43 -5.65
CA TYR A 223 7.21 -16.39 -5.76
C TYR A 223 6.53 -16.31 -7.13
N SER A 224 6.50 -15.11 -7.72
CA SER A 224 5.85 -14.82 -9.00
C SER A 224 6.70 -15.11 -10.24
N ALA A 225 8.03 -15.17 -10.10
CA ALA A 225 8.95 -15.25 -11.23
C ALA A 225 10.28 -15.94 -10.88
N PHE A 226 10.88 -16.58 -11.88
CA PHE A 226 12.21 -17.16 -11.82
C PHE A 226 13.29 -16.16 -12.24
N ALA A 227 14.53 -16.42 -11.81
CA ALA A 227 15.75 -15.73 -12.25
C ALA A 227 15.56 -14.21 -12.38
N PHE A 228 15.18 -13.58 -11.26
CA PHE A 228 14.98 -12.13 -11.11
C PHE A 228 14.02 -11.48 -12.12
N GLY A 229 12.98 -12.21 -12.56
CA GLY A 229 11.95 -11.66 -13.46
C GLY A 229 12.17 -11.96 -14.94
N SER A 230 13.14 -12.81 -15.29
CA SER A 230 13.37 -13.23 -16.67
C SER A 230 12.31 -14.21 -17.21
N ARG A 231 11.67 -14.98 -16.32
CA ARG A 231 10.58 -15.91 -16.67
C ARG A 231 9.51 -15.96 -15.59
N PRO A 232 8.22 -16.10 -15.94
CA PRO A 232 7.16 -16.22 -14.95
C PRO A 232 7.25 -17.56 -14.21
N ASP A 233 6.82 -17.59 -12.96
CA ASP A 233 6.51 -18.87 -12.30
C ASP A 233 5.26 -19.46 -13.00
N PRO A 234 5.33 -20.68 -13.57
CA PRO A 234 4.23 -21.29 -14.31
C PRO A 234 2.95 -21.39 -13.49
N LYS A 235 3.09 -21.65 -12.18
CA LYS A 235 1.96 -21.79 -11.26
C LYS A 235 1.24 -20.45 -11.11
N VAL A 236 2.00 -19.36 -10.97
CA VAL A 236 1.43 -18.00 -10.82
C VAL A 236 0.83 -17.50 -12.14
N SER A 237 1.51 -17.70 -13.26
CA SER A 237 0.98 -17.37 -14.59
C SER A 237 -0.34 -18.08 -14.87
N GLU A 238 -0.41 -19.38 -14.59
CA GLU A 238 -1.65 -20.16 -14.75
C GLU A 238 -2.77 -19.64 -13.84
N MET A 239 -2.48 -19.40 -12.56
CA MET A 239 -3.47 -18.86 -11.62
C MET A 239 -4.00 -17.50 -12.04
N ARG A 240 -3.13 -16.61 -12.52
CA ARG A 240 -3.52 -15.30 -13.04
C ARG A 240 -4.45 -15.43 -14.25
N ARG A 241 -4.13 -16.32 -15.21
CA ARG A 241 -5.00 -16.60 -16.38
C ARG A 241 -6.37 -17.15 -15.95
N ARG A 242 -6.40 -18.06 -14.98
CA ARG A 242 -7.65 -18.59 -14.41
C ARG A 242 -8.46 -17.50 -13.72
N ASP A 243 -7.82 -16.58 -13.00
CA ASP A 243 -8.50 -15.44 -12.38
C ASP A 243 -9.06 -14.46 -13.43
N ILE A 244 -8.33 -14.18 -14.52
CA ILE A 244 -8.84 -13.35 -15.62
C ILE A 244 -10.13 -13.97 -16.20
N GLN A 245 -10.11 -15.26 -16.49
CA GLN A 245 -11.28 -15.98 -17.01
C GLN A 245 -12.43 -15.97 -15.99
N HIS A 246 -12.13 -16.22 -14.72
CA HIS A 246 -13.12 -16.21 -13.64
C HIS A 246 -13.78 -14.85 -13.46
N VAL A 247 -13.03 -13.74 -13.52
CA VAL A 247 -13.60 -12.38 -13.46
C VAL A 247 -14.52 -12.12 -14.64
N LYS A 248 -14.12 -12.51 -15.86
CA LYS A 248 -14.96 -12.36 -17.07
C LYS A 248 -16.25 -13.19 -16.97
N ASP A 249 -16.17 -14.40 -16.43
CA ASP A 249 -17.35 -15.24 -16.22
C ASP A 249 -18.26 -14.70 -15.11
N LEU A 250 -17.68 -14.15 -14.04
CA LEU A 250 -18.43 -13.48 -12.98
C LEU A 250 -19.13 -12.23 -13.49
N GLU A 251 -18.45 -11.40 -14.30
CA GLU A 251 -19.04 -10.25 -14.97
C GLU A 251 -20.24 -10.67 -15.82
N ARG A 252 -20.08 -11.70 -16.67
CA ARG A 252 -21.18 -12.23 -17.48
C ARG A 252 -22.37 -12.67 -16.63
N LYS A 253 -22.12 -13.40 -15.53
CA LYS A 253 -23.15 -13.80 -14.57
C LYS A 253 -23.86 -12.60 -13.96
N LEU A 254 -23.12 -11.58 -13.52
CA LEU A 254 -23.69 -10.37 -12.94
C LEU A 254 -24.55 -9.58 -13.95
N LYS A 255 -24.13 -9.51 -15.22
CA LYS A 255 -24.91 -8.91 -16.31
C LYS A 255 -26.23 -9.67 -16.55
N ILE A 256 -26.19 -11.00 -16.61
CA ILE A 256 -27.39 -11.86 -16.74
C ILE A 256 -28.38 -11.66 -15.57
N ILE A 257 -27.85 -11.54 -14.34
CA ILE A 257 -28.66 -11.26 -13.14
C ILE A 257 -29.38 -9.91 -13.27
N GLY A 258 -28.69 -8.92 -13.86
CA GLY A 258 -29.25 -7.62 -14.23
C GLY A 258 -28.42 -6.42 -13.78
N LEU A 259 -27.09 -6.56 -13.67
CA LEU A 259 -26.18 -5.48 -13.25
C LEU A 259 -26.34 -4.24 -14.13
N ASP A 260 -26.43 -4.39 -15.46
CA ASP A 260 -26.53 -3.25 -16.39
C ASP A 260 -27.80 -2.41 -16.14
N LYS A 261 -28.95 -3.08 -15.99
CA LYS A 261 -30.23 -2.42 -15.69
C LYS A 261 -30.23 -1.75 -14.32
N LEU A 262 -29.51 -2.32 -13.36
CA LEU A 262 -29.35 -1.72 -12.04
C LEU A 262 -28.42 -0.50 -12.09
N LEU A 263 -27.32 -0.59 -12.84
CA LEU A 263 -26.35 0.48 -13.04
C LEU A 263 -26.99 1.69 -13.73
N GLU A 264 -27.81 1.45 -14.75
CA GLU A 264 -28.59 2.49 -15.42
C GLU A 264 -29.54 3.22 -14.45
N ALA A 265 -30.31 2.46 -13.66
CA ALA A 265 -31.19 3.03 -12.65
C ALA A 265 -30.42 3.82 -11.58
N GLU A 266 -29.24 3.34 -11.15
CA GLU A 266 -28.38 4.03 -10.20
C GLU A 266 -27.82 5.34 -10.77
N LYS A 267 -27.34 5.33 -12.03
CA LYS A 267 -26.84 6.51 -12.74
C LYS A 267 -27.92 7.58 -12.86
N ASN A 268 -29.14 7.19 -13.26
CA ASN A 268 -30.28 8.11 -13.38
C ASN A 268 -30.64 8.73 -12.02
N TYR A 269 -30.72 7.91 -10.97
CA TYR A 269 -31.00 8.40 -9.62
C TYR A 269 -29.92 9.38 -9.11
N LYS A 270 -28.63 9.06 -9.30
CA LYS A 270 -27.52 9.96 -8.96
C LYS A 270 -27.60 11.28 -9.72
N PHE A 271 -27.87 11.22 -11.02
CA PHE A 271 -27.99 12.40 -11.88
C PHE A 271 -29.12 13.32 -11.41
N PHE A 272 -30.31 12.78 -11.14
CA PHE A 272 -31.46 13.60 -10.69
C PHE A 272 -31.24 14.22 -9.31
N ILE A 273 -30.52 13.55 -8.41
CA ILE A 273 -30.07 14.17 -7.15
C ILE A 273 -29.11 15.33 -7.43
N LYS A 274 -28.11 15.12 -8.30
CA LYS A 274 -27.08 16.11 -8.62
C LYS A 274 -27.67 17.38 -9.24
N VAL A 275 -28.62 17.24 -10.16
CA VAL A 275 -29.25 18.36 -10.87
C VAL A 275 -30.41 18.97 -10.06
N LYS A 276 -30.71 18.47 -8.84
CA LYS A 276 -31.79 18.95 -7.98
C LYS A 276 -33.15 19.02 -8.71
N LYS A 277 -33.49 17.98 -9.48
CA LYS A 277 -34.79 17.85 -10.14
C LYS A 277 -35.94 17.85 -9.11
N GLY A 278 -37.18 18.05 -9.58
CA GLY A 278 -38.36 18.02 -8.73
C GLY A 278 -38.48 16.73 -7.90
N TRP A 279 -38.98 16.86 -6.67
CA TRP A 279 -39.01 15.78 -5.67
C TRP A 279 -39.72 14.50 -6.17
N ILE A 280 -40.75 14.65 -7.00
CA ILE A 280 -41.51 13.55 -7.61
C ILE A 280 -40.59 12.69 -8.50
N THR A 281 -39.77 13.33 -9.34
CA THR A 281 -38.82 12.64 -10.23
C THR A 281 -37.73 11.91 -9.45
N ILE A 282 -37.23 12.54 -8.38
CA ILE A 282 -36.25 11.91 -7.48
C ILE A 282 -36.88 10.70 -6.77
N PHE A 283 -38.12 10.82 -6.32
CA PHE A 283 -38.84 9.73 -5.66
C PHE A 283 -39.09 8.53 -6.59
N PHE A 284 -39.58 8.76 -7.81
CA PHE A 284 -39.81 7.68 -8.77
C PHE A 284 -38.50 7.01 -9.21
N SER A 285 -37.44 7.78 -9.47
CA SER A 285 -36.12 7.19 -9.79
C SER A 285 -35.54 6.40 -8.63
N TRP A 286 -35.72 6.85 -7.38
CA TRP A 286 -35.37 6.09 -6.20
C TRP A 286 -36.16 4.77 -6.12
N LEU A 287 -37.48 4.81 -6.34
CA LEU A 287 -38.33 3.61 -6.30
C LEU A 287 -37.90 2.58 -7.34
N ILE A 288 -37.64 3.02 -8.58
CA ILE A 288 -37.12 2.18 -9.66
C ILE A 288 -35.76 1.57 -9.26
N TYR A 289 -34.85 2.38 -8.71
CA TYR A 289 -33.57 1.91 -8.23
C TYR A 289 -33.71 0.84 -7.13
N GLN A 290 -34.56 1.06 -6.11
CA GLN A 290 -34.80 0.07 -5.05
C GLN A 290 -35.41 -1.21 -5.58
N PHE A 291 -36.37 -1.12 -6.49
CA PHE A 291 -36.99 -2.28 -7.11
C PHE A 291 -35.98 -3.12 -7.91
N ARG A 292 -35.14 -2.46 -8.73
CA ARG A 292 -34.06 -3.12 -9.47
C ARG A 292 -33.04 -3.75 -8.52
N ARG A 293 -32.69 -3.06 -7.43
CA ARG A 293 -31.77 -3.54 -6.41
C ARG A 293 -32.31 -4.79 -5.71
N MET A 294 -33.57 -4.79 -5.30
CA MET A 294 -34.22 -5.95 -4.70
C MET A 294 -34.22 -7.15 -5.66
N LYS A 295 -34.62 -6.94 -6.92
CA LYS A 295 -34.58 -8.01 -7.95
C LYS A 295 -33.17 -8.55 -8.16
N PHE A 296 -32.17 -7.68 -8.18
CA PHE A 296 -30.77 -8.07 -8.32
C PHE A 296 -30.30 -8.91 -7.12
N CYS A 297 -30.54 -8.47 -5.88
CA CYS A 297 -30.16 -9.22 -4.68
C CYS A 297 -30.85 -10.59 -4.61
N LEU A 298 -32.15 -10.67 -4.93
CA LEU A 298 -32.87 -11.95 -4.94
C LEU A 298 -32.21 -12.94 -5.92
N LYS A 299 -31.90 -12.48 -7.14
CA LYS A 299 -31.22 -13.32 -8.12
C LYS A 299 -29.77 -13.64 -7.74
N ALA A 300 -29.02 -12.69 -7.19
CA ALA A 300 -27.65 -12.91 -6.71
C ALA A 300 -27.62 -13.97 -5.60
N SER A 301 -28.59 -13.95 -4.69
CA SER A 301 -28.76 -14.98 -3.66
C SER A 301 -29.06 -16.36 -4.25
N THR A 302 -29.93 -16.44 -5.27
CA THR A 302 -30.23 -17.73 -5.94
C THR A 302 -29.03 -18.37 -6.61
N VAL A 303 -28.06 -17.58 -7.08
CA VAL A 303 -26.80 -18.08 -7.66
C VAL A 303 -25.65 -18.15 -6.63
N LYS A 304 -25.96 -18.09 -5.34
CA LYS A 304 -25.02 -18.22 -4.21
C LYS A 304 -23.92 -17.14 -4.19
N LEU A 305 -24.17 -15.94 -4.70
CA LEU A 305 -23.25 -14.79 -4.63
C LEU A 305 -23.43 -13.98 -3.33
N ASN A 306 -23.41 -14.66 -2.18
CA ASN A 306 -23.69 -14.07 -0.86
C ASN A 306 -22.78 -12.88 -0.48
N VAL A 307 -21.55 -12.82 -1.03
CA VAL A 307 -20.64 -11.70 -0.84
C VAL A 307 -21.21 -10.43 -1.49
N ILE A 308 -21.80 -10.56 -2.69
CA ILE A 308 -22.44 -9.46 -3.39
C ILE A 308 -23.65 -8.96 -2.60
N ASP A 309 -24.47 -9.84 -2.04
CA ASP A 309 -25.63 -9.42 -1.23
C ASP A 309 -25.21 -8.57 -0.02
N LYS A 310 -24.17 -9.00 0.71
CA LYS A 310 -23.63 -8.24 1.84
C LYS A 310 -23.04 -6.90 1.38
N PHE A 311 -22.34 -6.89 0.25
CA PHE A 311 -21.79 -5.67 -0.35
C PHE A 311 -22.90 -4.69 -0.73
N MET A 312 -23.97 -5.19 -1.35
CA MET A 312 -25.15 -4.41 -1.69
C MET A 312 -25.76 -3.79 -0.44
N VAL A 313 -25.90 -4.49 0.68
CA VAL A 313 -26.45 -3.90 1.93
C VAL A 313 -25.57 -2.77 2.47
N LYS A 314 -24.24 -2.94 2.41
CA LYS A 314 -23.27 -1.98 2.96
C LYS A 314 -23.19 -0.67 2.18
N HIS A 315 -23.40 -0.70 0.86
CA HIS A 315 -23.15 0.44 -0.02
C HIS A 315 -24.43 1.00 -0.65
N LYS A 316 -24.66 2.32 -0.51
CA LYS A 316 -25.83 3.00 -1.09
C LYS A 316 -25.86 2.89 -2.62
N PHE A 317 -24.68 2.97 -3.25
CA PHE A 317 -24.47 2.99 -4.70
C PHE A 317 -23.56 1.83 -5.10
N ALA A 318 -24.04 0.62 -4.87
CA ALA A 318 -23.23 -0.59 -4.98
C ALA A 318 -23.05 -1.07 -6.43
N ALA A 319 -23.96 -0.75 -7.34
CA ALA A 319 -23.91 -1.26 -8.71
C ALA A 319 -22.72 -0.66 -9.47
N HIS A 320 -22.53 0.65 -9.37
CA HIS A 320 -21.34 1.30 -9.92
C HIS A 320 -20.05 0.81 -9.27
N LEU A 321 -20.05 0.54 -7.96
CA LEU A 321 -18.85 0.02 -7.29
C LEU A 321 -18.51 -1.40 -7.74
N ILE A 322 -19.50 -2.26 -7.99
CA ILE A 322 -19.27 -3.60 -8.54
C ILE A 322 -18.67 -3.52 -9.95
N ASP A 323 -19.22 -2.64 -10.80
CA ASP A 323 -18.72 -2.40 -12.16
C ASP A 323 -17.27 -1.87 -12.17
N THR A 324 -16.98 -0.88 -11.32
CA THR A 324 -15.62 -0.37 -11.12
C THR A 324 -14.68 -1.45 -10.60
N MET A 325 -15.13 -2.29 -9.66
CA MET A 325 -14.32 -3.38 -9.11
C MET A 325 -14.01 -4.45 -10.15
N ILE A 326 -14.95 -4.81 -11.04
CA ILE A 326 -14.68 -5.74 -12.16
C ILE A 326 -13.55 -5.18 -13.04
N SER A 327 -13.69 -3.93 -13.46
CA SER A 327 -12.72 -3.26 -14.33
C SER A 327 -11.34 -3.16 -13.68
N ASP A 328 -11.32 -2.81 -12.39
CA ASP A 328 -10.09 -2.71 -11.60
C ASP A 328 -9.41 -4.08 -11.42
N MET A 329 -10.15 -5.14 -11.09
CA MET A 329 -9.59 -6.48 -10.95
C MET A 329 -8.97 -6.98 -12.26
N LEU A 330 -9.62 -6.75 -13.40
CA LEU A 330 -9.07 -7.11 -14.72
C LEU A 330 -7.81 -6.31 -15.04
N PHE A 331 -7.81 -4.99 -14.81
CA PHE A 331 -6.63 -4.15 -15.01
C PHE A 331 -5.44 -4.62 -14.15
N ASN A 332 -5.71 -5.04 -12.91
CA ASN A 332 -4.66 -5.49 -11.99
C ASN A 332 -4.06 -6.85 -12.36
N LEU A 333 -4.85 -7.72 -13.00
CA LEU A 333 -4.41 -9.01 -13.53
C LEU A 333 -3.71 -8.90 -14.90
N GLU A 334 -4.03 -7.87 -15.67
CA GLU A 334 -3.47 -7.60 -17.00
C GLU A 334 -2.95 -6.15 -17.05
N PRO A 335 -1.87 -5.80 -16.32
CA PRO A 335 -1.34 -4.45 -16.35
C PRO A 335 -0.87 -4.09 -17.76
N LYS A 336 -1.49 -3.06 -18.34
CA LYS A 336 -1.11 -2.52 -19.65
C LYS A 336 -0.48 -1.15 -19.46
N ALA A 337 0.84 -1.08 -19.64
CA ALA A 337 1.59 0.17 -19.70
C ALA A 337 2.87 -0.04 -20.51
N ASP A 338 3.32 1.01 -21.21
CA ASP A 338 4.53 0.97 -22.04
C ASP A 338 5.77 0.52 -21.23
N VAL A 339 5.83 0.92 -19.95
CA VAL A 339 6.91 0.55 -19.02
C VAL A 339 7.02 -0.96 -18.78
N TYR A 340 5.95 -1.73 -18.98
CA TYR A 340 5.92 -3.19 -18.82
C TYR A 340 6.14 -3.93 -20.14
N SER A 341 6.11 -3.22 -21.27
CA SER A 341 6.33 -3.83 -22.57
C SER A 341 7.78 -4.26 -22.70
N ARG A 342 7.99 -5.47 -23.22
CA ARG A 342 9.33 -6.03 -23.48
C ARG A 342 9.35 -6.65 -24.88
N SER A 343 10.52 -6.64 -25.52
CA SER A 343 10.74 -7.39 -26.75
C SER A 343 10.57 -8.89 -26.51
N ASN A 344 11.00 -9.38 -25.35
CA ASN A 344 10.81 -10.75 -24.90
C ASN A 344 9.47 -10.94 -24.18
N LYS A 345 8.58 -11.76 -24.75
CA LYS A 345 7.26 -12.05 -24.19
C LYS A 345 7.29 -12.86 -22.89
N GLN A 346 8.36 -13.61 -22.60
CA GLN A 346 8.49 -14.28 -21.30
C GLN A 346 8.77 -13.27 -20.18
N GLU A 347 9.57 -12.24 -20.45
CA GLU A 347 9.85 -11.18 -19.47
C GLU A 347 8.61 -10.32 -19.23
N GLU A 348 7.87 -9.96 -20.29
CA GLU A 348 6.59 -9.25 -20.18
C GLU A 348 5.58 -10.05 -19.31
N GLU A 349 5.48 -11.36 -19.53
CA GLU A 349 4.63 -12.24 -18.72
C GLU A 349 5.09 -12.32 -17.26
N ALA A 350 6.41 -12.38 -17.03
CA ALA A 350 7.01 -12.40 -15.70
C ALA A 350 6.70 -11.12 -14.92
N ILE A 351 6.91 -9.96 -15.53
CA ILE A 351 6.55 -8.65 -14.96
C ILE A 351 5.07 -8.63 -14.59
N ALA A 352 4.20 -9.04 -15.50
CA ALA A 352 2.78 -9.05 -15.23
C ALA A 352 2.37 -10.06 -14.14
N CYS A 353 3.14 -11.12 -13.88
CA CYS A 353 2.95 -12.02 -12.73
C CYS A 353 3.41 -11.39 -11.41
N VAL A 354 4.59 -10.72 -11.42
CA VAL A 354 5.12 -9.96 -10.26
C VAL A 354 4.11 -8.91 -9.83
N GLU A 355 3.64 -8.12 -10.78
CA GLU A 355 2.65 -7.07 -10.59
C GLU A 355 1.33 -7.65 -10.08
N ALA A 356 0.73 -8.63 -10.76
CA ALA A 356 -0.56 -9.19 -10.35
C ALA A 356 -0.54 -9.78 -8.93
N LEU A 357 0.57 -10.42 -8.53
CA LEU A 357 0.70 -10.97 -7.18
C LEU A 357 0.86 -9.87 -6.12
N ALA A 358 1.67 -8.84 -6.39
CA ALA A 358 1.84 -7.69 -5.49
C ALA A 358 0.54 -6.89 -5.29
N ARG A 359 -0.36 -6.91 -6.28
CA ARG A 359 -1.67 -6.24 -6.18
C ARG A 359 -2.70 -7.00 -5.33
N VAL A 360 -2.47 -8.26 -4.94
CA VAL A 360 -3.39 -8.98 -4.04
C VAL A 360 -3.62 -8.25 -2.71
N PRO A 361 -2.59 -7.88 -1.92
CA PRO A 361 -2.78 -7.08 -0.70
C PRO A 361 -3.38 -5.70 -0.98
N GLN A 362 -3.04 -5.05 -2.10
CA GLN A 362 -3.65 -3.79 -2.53
C GLN A 362 -5.17 -3.93 -2.70
N GLN A 363 -5.66 -4.97 -3.37
CA GLN A 363 -7.08 -5.22 -3.56
C GLN A 363 -7.79 -5.53 -2.23
N VAL A 364 -7.11 -6.22 -1.31
CA VAL A 364 -7.64 -6.48 0.03
C VAL A 364 -7.86 -5.19 0.82
N ILE A 365 -6.95 -4.23 0.71
CA ILE A 365 -7.10 -2.90 1.33
C ILE A 365 -8.19 -2.07 0.63
N LYS A 366 -8.22 -2.09 -0.71
CA LYS A 366 -9.14 -1.28 -1.51
C LYS A 366 -10.59 -1.75 -1.42
N TRP A 367 -10.83 -3.04 -1.59
CA TRP A 367 -12.17 -3.63 -1.73
C TRP A 367 -12.59 -4.50 -0.54
N GLY A 368 -11.62 -5.15 0.10
CA GLY A 368 -11.86 -6.08 1.20
C GLY A 368 -11.48 -7.52 0.88
N LYS A 369 -11.27 -8.33 1.93
CA LYS A 369 -10.83 -9.73 1.82
C LYS A 369 -11.83 -10.62 1.08
N ASN A 370 -13.12 -10.44 1.33
CA ASN A 370 -14.15 -11.32 0.76
C ASN A 370 -14.37 -11.03 -0.72
N GLU A 371 -14.37 -9.75 -1.06
CA GLU A 371 -14.47 -9.22 -2.41
C GLU A 371 -13.26 -9.66 -3.22
N THR A 372 -12.04 -9.44 -2.72
CA THR A 372 -10.82 -9.90 -3.40
C THR A 372 -10.84 -11.42 -3.61
N ARG A 373 -11.18 -12.20 -2.57
CA ARG A 373 -11.28 -13.67 -2.69
C ARG A 373 -12.35 -14.13 -3.68
N LEU A 374 -13.44 -13.36 -3.84
CA LEU A 374 -14.49 -13.68 -4.81
C LEU A 374 -14.00 -13.45 -6.25
N PHE A 375 -13.30 -12.33 -6.49
CA PHE A 375 -12.90 -11.92 -7.83
C PHE A 375 -11.60 -12.57 -8.29
N THR A 376 -10.62 -12.74 -7.43
CA THR A 376 -9.30 -13.32 -7.76
C THR A 376 -8.95 -14.51 -6.85
N PRO A 377 -9.79 -15.57 -6.84
CA PRO A 377 -9.67 -16.65 -5.87
C PRO A 377 -8.33 -17.38 -5.93
N ASN A 378 -7.72 -17.52 -7.10
CA ASN A 378 -6.50 -18.30 -7.27
C ASN A 378 -5.28 -17.57 -6.72
N LEU A 379 -5.04 -16.33 -7.17
CA LEU A 379 -3.94 -15.50 -6.64
C LEU A 379 -4.15 -15.14 -5.18
N TYR A 380 -5.39 -14.86 -4.74
CA TYR A 380 -5.70 -14.64 -3.32
C TYR A 380 -5.29 -15.86 -2.48
N LYS A 381 -5.69 -17.07 -2.91
CA LYS A 381 -5.34 -18.30 -2.21
C LYS A 381 -3.83 -18.50 -2.19
N TYR A 382 -3.15 -18.34 -3.31
CA TYR A 382 -1.71 -18.50 -3.40
C TYR A 382 -0.96 -17.53 -2.48
N TYR A 383 -1.31 -16.24 -2.50
CA TYR A 383 -0.70 -15.23 -1.63
C TYR A 383 -0.80 -15.61 -0.15
N TYR A 384 -1.98 -15.99 0.32
CA TYR A 384 -2.19 -16.30 1.74
C TYR A 384 -1.77 -17.73 2.16
N SER A 385 -1.59 -18.67 1.23
CA SER A 385 -1.18 -20.05 1.53
C SER A 385 0.28 -20.38 1.23
N GLU A 386 0.95 -19.59 0.40
CA GLU A 386 2.34 -19.82 0.01
C GLU A 386 3.24 -18.63 0.37
N VAL A 387 2.87 -17.42 -0.06
CA VAL A 387 3.71 -16.21 0.13
C VAL A 387 3.79 -15.80 1.59
N ILE A 388 2.64 -15.61 2.26
CA ILE A 388 2.62 -15.22 3.69
C ILE A 388 3.26 -16.29 4.59
N PRO A 389 2.97 -17.60 4.44
CA PRO A 389 3.68 -18.64 5.17
C PRO A 389 5.19 -18.66 4.88
N GLY A 390 5.59 -18.36 3.65
CA GLY A 390 6.97 -18.12 3.26
C GLY A 390 7.63 -17.00 4.06
N CYS A 391 6.96 -15.85 4.13
CA CYS A 391 7.40 -14.71 4.94
C CYS A 391 7.50 -15.07 6.44
N ILE A 392 6.56 -15.86 6.96
CA ILE A 392 6.61 -16.36 8.34
C ILE A 392 7.87 -17.21 8.57
N ARG A 393 8.15 -18.19 7.71
CA ARG A 393 9.36 -19.02 7.84
C ARG A 393 10.64 -18.20 7.78
N ALA A 394 10.71 -17.24 6.86
CA ALA A 394 11.85 -16.33 6.74
C ALA A 394 12.03 -15.49 8.01
N PHE A 395 10.93 -14.94 8.55
CA PHE A 395 10.97 -14.18 9.80
C PHE A 395 11.44 -15.03 10.97
N GLU A 396 10.90 -16.24 11.11
CA GLU A 396 11.27 -17.13 12.22
C GLU A 396 12.76 -17.50 12.19
N THR A 397 13.30 -17.67 10.99
CA THR A 397 14.72 -17.94 10.75
C THR A 397 15.58 -16.72 11.10
N LEU A 398 15.28 -15.56 10.52
CA LEU A 398 16.10 -14.35 10.67
C LEU A 398 16.00 -13.73 12.07
N ALA A 399 14.82 -13.77 12.69
CA ALA A 399 14.58 -13.24 14.02
C ALA A 399 14.89 -14.23 15.15
N ASN A 400 15.22 -15.49 14.80
CA ASN A 400 15.44 -16.60 15.73
C ASN A 400 14.32 -16.73 16.79
N ARG A 401 13.06 -16.58 16.37
CA ARG A 401 11.88 -16.69 17.27
C ARG A 401 10.62 -17.03 16.48
N LYS A 402 9.69 -17.75 17.11
CA LYS A 402 8.40 -18.10 16.50
C LYS A 402 7.51 -16.89 16.24
N TYR A 403 6.86 -16.87 15.09
CA TYR A 403 5.89 -15.84 14.74
C TYR A 403 4.61 -16.04 15.55
N ARG A 404 4.15 -15.00 16.24
CA ARG A 404 2.92 -15.03 17.04
C ARG A 404 1.89 -14.10 16.41
N ASN A 405 0.88 -14.69 15.76
CA ASN A 405 -0.20 -13.96 15.11
C ASN A 405 -1.37 -13.62 16.05
N LYS A 406 -1.08 -13.17 17.28
CA LYS A 406 -2.14 -12.81 18.23
C LYS A 406 -2.32 -11.30 18.19
N ILE A 407 -3.22 -10.83 17.33
CA ILE A 407 -3.69 -9.44 17.36
C ILE A 407 -4.70 -9.33 18.50
N THR A 408 -4.35 -8.62 19.57
CA THR A 408 -5.20 -8.47 20.76
C THR A 408 -5.98 -7.17 20.72
N LEU A 409 -7.21 -7.17 21.24
CA LEU A 409 -7.97 -5.92 21.35
C LEU A 409 -7.29 -5.00 22.38
N PRO A 410 -7.26 -3.68 22.15
CA PRO A 410 -6.76 -2.72 23.14
C PRO A 410 -7.44 -2.89 24.51
N ARG A 411 -6.67 -2.73 25.59
CA ARG A 411 -7.18 -2.70 26.97
C ARG A 411 -8.22 -1.57 27.03
N PHE A 412 -9.48 -1.91 27.36
CA PHE A 412 -10.66 -1.03 27.36
C PHE A 412 -11.41 -0.78 26.03
N TYR A 413 -11.15 -1.55 24.97
CA TYR A 413 -11.90 -1.43 23.70
C TYR A 413 -13.43 -1.39 23.89
N TYR A 414 -13.99 -2.32 24.67
CA TYR A 414 -15.44 -2.39 24.88
C TYR A 414 -15.99 -1.19 25.67
N LEU A 415 -15.26 -0.74 26.69
CA LEU A 415 -15.62 0.45 27.48
C LEU A 415 -15.63 1.72 26.62
N LYS A 416 -14.64 1.87 25.74
CA LYS A 416 -14.55 3.03 24.84
C LYS A 416 -15.59 2.97 23.72
N LYS A 417 -15.84 1.79 23.13
CA LYS A 417 -16.93 1.57 22.17
C LYS A 417 -18.28 1.91 22.78
N PHE A 418 -18.52 1.52 24.03
CA PHE A 418 -19.71 1.87 24.78
C PHE A 418 -19.81 3.39 25.02
N LYS A 419 -18.72 4.04 25.44
CA LYS A 419 -18.66 5.50 25.61
C LYS A 419 -18.94 6.25 24.30
N ASN A 420 -18.37 5.81 23.18
CA ASN A 420 -18.60 6.41 21.86
C ASN A 420 -20.05 6.20 21.39
N TYR A 421 -20.61 5.02 21.63
CA TYR A 421 -22.02 4.72 21.35
C TYR A 421 -22.95 5.66 22.12
N ILE A 422 -22.69 5.87 23.42
CA ILE A 422 -23.41 6.86 24.24
C ILE A 422 -23.24 8.27 23.68
N LYS A 423 -22.00 8.70 23.37
CA LYS A 423 -21.72 10.02 22.79
C LYS A 423 -22.49 10.23 21.48
N LYS A 424 -22.57 9.21 20.62
CA LYS A 424 -23.29 9.24 19.34
C LYS A 424 -24.80 9.34 19.55
N LEU A 425 -25.36 8.59 20.50
CA LEU A 425 -26.78 8.70 20.90
C LEU A 425 -27.11 10.10 21.43
N LEU A 426 -26.25 10.67 22.27
CA LEU A 426 -26.42 12.01 22.83
C LEU A 426 -26.28 13.10 21.74
N SER A 427 -25.35 12.96 20.81
CA SER A 427 -25.20 13.89 19.67
C SER A 427 -26.41 13.87 18.72
N LYS A 428 -27.04 12.70 18.52
CA LYS A 428 -28.27 12.59 17.72
C LYS A 428 -29.48 13.22 18.40
N LYS A 429 -29.52 13.26 19.73
CA LYS A 429 -30.59 13.95 20.48
C LYS A 429 -30.47 15.49 20.42
N ARG A 430 -29.26 16.04 20.24
CA ARG A 430 -29.04 17.49 20.12
C ARG A 430 -29.40 18.10 18.75
N ILE A 431 -29.77 17.29 17.76
CA ILE A 431 -30.19 17.74 16.41
C ILE A 431 -31.73 17.73 16.27
N LYS A 432 -32.47 17.63 17.38
CA LYS A 432 -33.94 17.72 17.44
C LYS A 432 -34.41 18.76 18.46
N LEU A 433 -33.82 19.94 18.44
CA LEU A 433 -34.41 21.15 19.03
C LEU A 433 -34.38 22.24 17.97
#